data_AF-A0A7K3SBM6-F1
#
_entry.id   AF-A0A7K3SBM6-F1
#
_cell.length_a   1.000
_cell.length_b   1.000
_cell.length_c   1.000
_cell.angle_alpha   90.00
_cell.angle_beta   90.00
_cell.angle_gamma   90.00
#
_symmetry.space_group_name_H-M   'P 1'
#
loop_
_entity.id
_entity.type
_entity.pdbx_description
1 polymer ?
#
loop_
_entity_poly.entity_id
_entity_poly.type
_entity_poly.pdbx_seq_one_letter_code
_entity_poly.pdbx_strand_id
1 'polypeptide(L)'
;MTGGHRIETSTVPHHVRVDIDGRTVAESRHPVLLRETGLPDRYYLPPGDVRFGLLEPSALRTTCPVKGVASYWTLRAGTGERPVAWAYPDPVPGAAGIAGHLAFSPEFADVTVVAKDA
;
A
#
# COMPACT_ATOMS: atom_id res chain seq x y z
N MET A 1 -18.51 -7.05 25.59
CA MET A 1 -17.20 -6.67 25.03
C MET A 1 -17.46 -5.93 23.73
N THR A 2 -17.41 -4.60 23.73
CA THR A 2 -17.53 -3.80 22.52
C THR A 2 -16.28 -4.10 21.69
N GLY A 3 -16.43 -4.74 20.52
CA GLY A 3 -15.29 -5.10 19.67
C GLY A 3 -14.52 -3.84 19.29
N GLY A 4 -13.32 -3.66 19.83
CA GLY A 4 -12.47 -2.50 19.56
C GLY A 4 -11.97 -2.46 18.11
N HIS A 5 -11.53 -1.28 17.68
CA HIS A 5 -10.79 -1.12 16.42
C HIS A 5 -9.59 -2.06 16.40
N ARG A 6 -9.42 -2.80 15.31
CA ARG A 6 -8.37 -3.80 15.13
C ARG A 6 -7.65 -3.59 13.81
N ILE A 7 -6.34 -3.80 13.85
CA ILE A 7 -5.47 -3.99 12.69
C ILE A 7 -4.91 -5.40 12.75
N GLU A 8 -5.07 -6.15 11.66
CA GLU A 8 -4.46 -7.46 11.47
C GLU A 8 -3.62 -7.41 10.20
N THR A 9 -2.43 -8.01 10.26
CA THR A 9 -1.52 -8.11 9.12
C THR A 9 -1.14 -9.57 8.93
N SER A 10 -1.13 -10.04 7.68
CA SER A 10 -0.73 -11.39 7.33
C SER A 10 -0.02 -11.42 5.99
N THR A 11 1.12 -12.10 5.90
CA THR A 11 1.69 -12.48 4.60
C THR A 11 0.77 -13.50 3.92
N VAL A 12 0.42 -13.25 2.66
CA VAL A 12 -0.45 -14.15 1.88
C VAL A 12 0.25 -14.58 0.59
N PRO A 13 0.04 -15.81 0.09
CA PRO A 13 0.69 -16.33 -1.12
C PRO A 13 0.00 -15.81 -2.39
N HIS A 14 -0.34 -14.51 -2.42
CA HIS A 14 -0.97 -13.86 -3.56
C HIS A 14 0.11 -13.26 -4.46
N HIS A 15 -0.10 -13.38 -5.76
CA HIS A 15 0.63 -12.60 -6.75
C HIS A 15 -0.16 -11.33 -7.00
N VAL A 16 0.30 -10.20 -6.46
CA VAL A 16 -0.37 -8.91 -6.57
C VAL A 16 0.34 -8.06 -7.60
N ARG A 17 -0.41 -7.50 -8.56
CA ARG A 17 0.08 -6.55 -9.55
C ARG A 17 -0.67 -5.22 -9.38
N VAL A 18 0.07 -4.12 -9.47
CA VAL A 18 -0.47 -2.76 -9.37
C VAL A 18 -0.16 -2.00 -10.64
N ASP A 19 -1.20 -1.58 -11.35
CA ASP A 19 -1.10 -0.75 -12.55
C ASP A 19 -1.68 0.66 -12.30
N ILE A 20 -0.99 1.68 -12.80
CA ILE A 20 -1.44 3.09 -12.79
C ILE A 20 -1.21 3.64 -14.19
N ASP A 21 -2.23 4.27 -14.78
CA ASP A 21 -2.18 4.83 -16.15
C ASP A 21 -1.60 3.85 -17.19
N GLY A 22 -1.99 2.57 -17.09
CA GLY A 22 -1.54 1.50 -17.99
C GLY A 22 -0.11 1.01 -17.77
N ARG A 23 0.56 1.46 -16.70
CA ARG A 23 1.94 1.07 -16.34
C ARG A 23 1.94 0.25 -15.05
N THR A 24 2.59 -0.90 -15.06
CA THR A 24 2.83 -1.65 -13.82
C THR A 24 3.84 -0.90 -12.96
N VAL A 25 3.40 -0.42 -11.80
CA VAL A 25 4.22 0.33 -10.84
C VAL A 25 4.73 -0.55 -9.70
N ALA A 26 4.05 -1.67 -9.43
CA ALA A 26 4.51 -2.65 -8.46
C ALA A 26 3.97 -4.04 -8.79
N GLU A 27 4.74 -5.07 -8.44
CA GLU A 27 4.34 -6.46 -8.63
C GLU A 27 5.04 -7.33 -7.58
N SER A 28 4.27 -8.03 -6.75
CA SER A 28 4.77 -8.77 -5.60
C SER A 28 4.20 -10.17 -5.52
N ARG A 29 5.02 -11.12 -5.09
CA ARG A 29 4.60 -12.47 -4.66
C ARG A 29 4.62 -12.65 -3.14
N HIS A 30 4.98 -11.59 -2.42
CA HIS A 30 5.10 -11.57 -0.96
C HIS A 30 4.38 -10.36 -0.34
N PRO A 31 3.13 -10.05 -0.72
CA PRO A 31 2.43 -8.92 -0.15
C PRO A 31 2.03 -9.21 1.30
N VAL A 32 1.92 -8.15 2.10
CA VAL A 32 1.24 -8.16 3.38
C VAL A 32 -0.20 -7.71 3.15
N LEU A 33 -1.17 -8.54 3.54
CA LEU A 33 -2.57 -8.15 3.58
C LEU A 33 -2.87 -7.51 4.92
N LEU A 34 -3.34 -6.27 4.91
CA LEU A 34 -3.85 -5.56 6.09
C LEU A 34 -5.38 -5.58 6.08
N ARG A 35 -5.94 -6.01 7.21
CA ARG A 35 -7.37 -5.91 7.50
C ARG A 35 -7.56 -4.94 8.65
N GLU A 36 -8.50 -4.02 8.49
CA GLU A 36 -8.81 -3.02 9.49
C GLU A 36 -10.31 -2.87 9.67
N THR A 37 -10.75 -2.78 10.92
CA THR A 37 -12.17 -2.69 11.26
C THR A 37 -12.85 -1.55 10.50
N GLY A 38 -13.82 -1.90 9.66
CA GLY A 38 -14.65 -0.93 8.93
C GLY A 38 -14.00 -0.35 7.66
N LEU A 39 -12.82 -0.83 7.25
CA LEU A 39 -12.17 -0.41 6.01
C LEU A 39 -11.98 -1.59 5.05
N PRO A 40 -11.88 -1.34 3.72
CA PRO A 40 -11.49 -2.37 2.77
C PRO A 40 -10.10 -2.93 3.06
N ASP A 41 -9.94 -4.22 2.80
CA ASP A 41 -8.65 -4.92 2.80
C ASP A 41 -7.65 -4.17 1.89
N ARG A 42 -6.39 -4.07 2.34
CA ARG A 42 -5.31 -3.43 1.57
C ARG A 42 -4.08 -4.29 1.50
N TYR A 43 -3.52 -4.43 0.30
CA TYR A 43 -2.19 -4.99 0.12
C TYR A 43 -1.12 -3.93 0.34
N TYR A 44 -0.14 -4.30 1.14
CA TYR A 44 1.10 -3.57 1.38
C TYR A 44 2.24 -4.37 0.74
N LEU A 45 2.85 -3.81 -0.29
CA LEU A 45 3.91 -4.45 -1.06
C LEU A 45 5.28 -4.04 -0.49
N PRO A 46 6.24 -4.97 -0.37
CA PRO A 46 7.61 -4.64 0.01
C PRO A 46 8.22 -3.61 -0.94
N PRO A 47 9.07 -2.69 -0.45
CA PRO A 47 9.66 -1.65 -1.29
C PRO A 47 10.49 -2.20 -2.47
N GLY A 48 11.10 -3.38 -2.32
CA GLY A 48 11.84 -4.05 -3.40
C GLY A 48 10.98 -4.45 -4.60
N ASP A 49 9.67 -4.56 -4.40
CA ASP A 49 8.69 -4.94 -5.44
C ASP A 49 8.05 -3.71 -6.11
N VAL A 50 8.47 -2.50 -5.72
CA VAL A 50 7.94 -1.23 -6.23
C VAL A 50 8.93 -0.56 -7.17
N ARG A 51 8.46 -0.14 -8.34
CA ARG A 51 9.25 0.58 -9.35
C ARG A 51 9.32 2.07 -9.00
N PHE A 52 10.14 2.42 -8.01
CA PHE A 52 10.33 3.82 -7.60
C PHE A 52 10.84 4.75 -8.72
N GLY A 53 11.44 4.23 -9.78
CA GLY A 53 11.76 5.01 -10.98
C GLY A 53 10.53 5.62 -11.69
N LEU A 54 9.32 5.12 -11.40
CA LEU A 54 8.04 5.66 -11.88
C LEU A 54 7.36 6.58 -10.85
N LEU A 55 7.90 6.68 -9.63
CA LEU A 55 7.29 7.40 -8.51
C LEU A 55 8.17 8.55 -8.03
N GLU A 56 7.53 9.59 -7.48
CA GLU A 56 8.19 10.74 -6.89
C GLU A 56 7.71 10.97 -5.46
N PRO A 57 8.59 11.15 -4.47
CA PRO A 57 8.18 11.48 -3.11
C PRO A 57 7.37 12.78 -3.08
N SER A 58 6.24 12.77 -2.37
CA SER A 58 5.47 13.97 -2.06
C SER A 58 5.92 14.57 -0.72
N ALA A 59 5.76 15.88 -0.56
CA ALA A 59 5.91 16.54 0.73
C ALA A 59 4.74 16.24 1.69
N LEU A 60 3.61 15.72 1.19
CA LEU A 60 2.43 15.41 2.00
C LEU A 60 2.78 14.41 3.11
N ARG A 61 2.32 14.69 4.32
CA ARG A 61 2.33 13.77 5.47
C ARG A 61 0.97 13.82 6.14
N THR A 62 0.48 12.67 6.58
CA THR A 62 -0.76 12.59 7.37
C THR A 62 -0.51 11.72 8.59
N THR A 63 -1.29 11.95 9.65
CA THR A 63 -1.17 11.17 10.89
C THR A 63 -2.41 10.31 11.06
N CYS A 64 -2.20 9.01 11.28
CA CYS A 64 -3.22 8.04 11.62
C CYS A 64 -3.00 7.59 13.08
N PRO A 65 -4.00 7.72 13.98
CA PRO A 65 -3.83 7.37 15.39
C PRO A 65 -3.37 5.92 15.65
N VAL A 66 -3.69 5.02 14.72
CA VAL A 66 -3.48 3.57 14.84
C VAL A 66 -2.39 3.04 13.91
N LYS A 67 -1.77 3.89 13.08
CA LYS A 67 -0.70 3.49 12.14
C LYS A 67 0.52 4.40 12.15
N GLY A 68 0.46 5.58 12.75
CA GLY A 68 1.57 6.55 12.76
C GLY A 68 1.50 7.54 11.59
N VAL A 69 2.67 8.01 11.14
CA VAL A 69 2.78 9.05 10.12
C VAL A 69 2.97 8.42 8.74
N ALA A 70 2.09 8.75 7.80
CA ALA A 70 2.17 8.29 6.43
C ALA A 70 3.08 9.20 5.58
N SER A 71 3.92 8.58 4.75
CA SER A 71 4.63 9.21 3.64
C SER A 71 3.96 8.85 2.32
N TYR A 72 4.04 9.73 1.32
CA TYR A 72 3.29 9.61 0.07
C TYR A 72 4.17 9.76 -1.16
N TRP A 73 3.74 9.15 -2.27
CA TRP A 73 4.37 9.26 -3.59
C TRP A 73 3.33 9.61 -4.65
N THR A 74 3.75 10.38 -5.65
CA THR A 74 3.00 10.69 -6.88
C THR A 74 3.57 9.90 -8.06
N LEU A 75 2.82 9.82 -9.17
CA LEU A 75 3.31 9.20 -10.41
C LEU A 75 4.15 10.20 -11.22
N ARG A 76 5.37 9.82 -11.63
CA ARG A 76 6.19 10.65 -12.52
C ARG A 76 5.51 10.81 -13.88
N ALA A 77 5.35 12.07 -14.30
CA ALA A 77 4.71 12.45 -15.57
C ALA A 77 3.29 11.84 -15.75
N GLY A 78 2.49 11.88 -14.68
CA GLY A 78 1.14 11.30 -14.62
C GLY A 78 0.11 12.20 -13.92
N THR A 79 -0.55 11.67 -12.89
CA THR A 79 -1.69 12.22 -12.12
C THR A 79 -1.54 13.62 -11.49
N GLY A 80 -0.50 14.39 -11.84
CA GLY A 80 -0.12 15.65 -11.22
C GLY A 80 0.48 15.43 -9.83
N GLU A 81 0.18 16.35 -8.90
CA GLU A 81 0.66 16.26 -7.50
C GLU A 81 -0.17 15.30 -6.63
N ARG A 82 -1.14 14.58 -7.21
CA ARG A 82 -2.03 13.68 -6.46
C ARG A 82 -1.27 12.43 -6.01
N PRO A 83 -1.29 12.09 -4.71
CA PRO A 83 -0.60 10.92 -4.20
C PRO A 83 -1.28 9.63 -4.67
N VAL A 84 -0.49 8.72 -5.21
CA VAL A 84 -0.94 7.43 -5.74
C VAL A 84 -0.53 6.24 -4.87
N ALA A 85 0.46 6.43 -4.01
CA ALA A 85 0.92 5.43 -3.05
C ALA A 85 1.23 6.08 -1.70
N TRP A 86 1.15 5.29 -0.64
CA TRP A 86 1.60 5.69 0.70
C TRP A 86 2.28 4.54 1.43
N ALA A 87 3.07 4.89 2.42
CA ALA A 87 3.70 3.96 3.35
C ALA A 87 3.69 4.54 4.76
N TYR A 88 3.85 3.68 5.75
CA TYR A 88 4.18 4.08 7.12
C TYR A 88 5.63 3.63 7.38
N PRO A 89 6.64 4.52 7.26
CA PRO A 89 8.04 4.13 7.45
C PRO A 89 8.35 3.70 8.88
N ASP A 90 7.71 4.35 9.85
CA ASP A 90 7.84 4.09 11.28
C ASP A 90 6.43 4.00 11.90
N PRO A 91 5.72 2.89 11.70
CA PRO A 91 4.37 2.73 12.22
C PRO A 91 4.39 2.48 13.73
N VAL A 92 3.25 2.75 14.39
CA VAL A 92 3.07 2.34 15.79
C VAL A 92 3.13 0.81 15.93
N PRO A 93 3.45 0.26 17.13
CA PRO A 93 3.65 -1.18 17.30
C PRO A 93 2.50 -2.08 16.80
N GLY A 94 1.25 -1.61 16.93
CA GLY A 94 0.06 -2.34 16.43
C GLY A 94 -0.03 -2.46 14.91
N ALA A 95 0.78 -1.72 14.16
CA ALA A 95 0.85 -1.73 12.70
C ALA A 95 2.27 -2.06 12.19
N ALA A 96 3.15 -2.63 13.02
CA ALA A 96 4.53 -2.95 12.65
C ALA A 96 4.65 -3.89 11.43
N GLY A 97 3.64 -4.73 11.18
CA GLY A 97 3.62 -5.65 10.04
C GLY A 97 3.61 -5.00 8.65
N ILE A 98 3.36 -3.69 8.56
CA ILE A 98 3.39 -2.92 7.29
C ILE A 98 4.52 -1.89 7.24
N ALA A 99 5.49 -1.95 8.16
CA ALA A 99 6.58 -0.98 8.24
C ALA A 99 7.32 -0.85 6.89
N GLY A 100 7.34 0.36 6.35
CA GLY A 100 7.99 0.70 5.08
C GLY A 100 7.37 0.08 3.81
N HIS A 101 6.31 -0.72 3.93
CA HIS A 101 5.61 -1.29 2.78
C HIS A 101 4.66 -0.26 2.16
N LEU A 102 4.39 -0.41 0.87
CA LEU A 102 3.58 0.53 0.10
C LEU A 102 2.21 -0.04 -0.21
N ALA A 103 1.18 0.77 0.05
CA ALA A 103 -0.16 0.53 -0.45
C ALA A 103 -0.53 1.63 -1.46
N PHE A 104 -1.51 1.34 -2.31
CA PHE A 104 -1.82 2.14 -3.50
C PHE A 104 -3.27 2.64 -3.47
N SER A 105 -3.48 3.85 -3.99
CA SER A 105 -4.79 4.51 -3.97
C SER A 105 -5.75 3.84 -4.94
N PRO A 106 -6.94 3.37 -4.50
CA PRO A 106 -7.92 2.77 -5.40
C PRO A 106 -8.52 3.77 -6.40
N GLU A 107 -8.29 5.08 -6.21
CA GLU A 107 -8.70 6.11 -7.18
C GLU A 107 -7.82 6.12 -8.44
N PHE A 108 -6.53 5.75 -8.30
CA PHE A 108 -5.54 5.85 -9.38
C PHE A 108 -4.95 4.50 -9.79
N ALA A 109 -4.99 3.51 -8.90
CA ALA A 109 -4.35 2.23 -9.07
C ALA A 109 -5.37 1.10 -9.23
N ASP A 110 -5.17 0.28 -10.26
CA ASP A 110 -5.77 -1.03 -10.37
C ASP A 110 -4.88 -2.04 -9.63
N VAL A 111 -5.43 -2.64 -8.57
CA VAL A 111 -4.74 -3.63 -7.73
C VAL A 111 -5.37 -4.98 -7.98
N THR A 112 -4.66 -5.85 -8.68
CA THR A 112 -5.15 -7.16 -9.10
C THR A 112 -4.40 -8.28 -8.39
N VAL A 113 -5.12 -9.33 -7.98
CA VAL A 113 -4.52 -10.62 -7.65
C VAL A 113 -4.47 -11.43 -8.93
N VAL A 114 -3.27 -11.63 -9.46
CA VAL A 114 -3.03 -12.38 -10.70
C VAL A 114 -3.43 -13.84 -10.46
N ALA A 115 -4.35 -14.35 -11.28
CA ALA A 115 -4.73 -15.75 -11.24
C ALA A 115 -3.50 -16.62 -11.52
N LYS A 116 -3.40 -17.78 -10.85
CA LYS A 116 -2.48 -18.81 -11.34
C LYS A 116 -3.03 -19.31 -12.68
N ASP A 117 -2.22 -19.19 -13.73
CA ASP A 117 -2.47 -19.94 -14.96
C ASP A 117 -2.61 -21.43 -14.59
N ALA A 118 -3.70 -22.04 -15.03
CA ALA A 118 -4.07 -23.43 -14.75
C ALA A 118 -3.23 -24.44 -15.55
#